data_AF-A0A527G364-F1
#
_entry.id   AF-A0A527G364-F1
#
_cell.length_a   1.000
_cell.length_b   1.000
_cell.length_c   1.000
_cell.angle_alpha   90.00
_cell.angle_beta   90.00
_cell.angle_gamma   90.00
#
_symmetry.space_group_name_H-M   'P 1'
#
loop_
_entity.id
_entity.type
_entity.pdbx_description
1 polymer ?
#
loop_
_entity_poly.entity_id
_entity_poly.type
_entity_poly.pdbx_seq_one_letter_code
_entity_poly.pdbx_strand_id
1 'polypeptide(L)'
;IVNACALAIEPLKLIIVDALDDPKLVPIANRSPDPRRVDVVVPIGTGTNRPLLPGGILPPTNEAGAWLCTGQVCLPVVTDAEELERLLRGL
;
A
#
# COMPACT_ATOMS: atom_id res chain seq x y z
N ILE A 1 7.29 2.94 -27.15
CA ILE A 1 6.11 3.77 -26.78
C ILE A 1 5.43 3.06 -25.63
N VAL A 2 5.37 3.67 -24.44
CA VAL A 2 4.63 3.14 -23.28
C VAL A 2 3.23 3.75 -23.34
N ASN A 3 2.19 2.92 -23.26
CA ASN A 3 0.81 3.38 -23.34
C ASN A 3 0.38 4.05 -22.01
N ALA A 4 0.48 5.38 -21.94
CA ALA A 4 0.11 6.15 -20.76
C ALA A 4 -1.39 6.10 -20.44
N CYS A 5 -2.26 5.78 -21.40
CA CYS A 5 -3.70 5.70 -21.17
C CYS A 5 -4.11 4.50 -20.32
N ALA A 6 -3.28 3.45 -20.23
CA ALA A 6 -3.55 2.31 -19.33
C ALA A 6 -3.36 2.67 -17.85
N LEU A 7 -2.53 3.67 -17.53
CA LEU A 7 -2.30 4.17 -16.17
C LEU A 7 -3.41 5.10 -15.65
N ALA A 8 -4.32 5.55 -16.52
CA ALA A 8 -5.48 6.35 -16.16
C ALA A 8 -6.68 5.51 -15.68
N ILE A 9 -6.57 4.18 -15.74
CA ILE A 9 -7.58 3.23 -15.25
C ILE A 9 -7.33 3.05 -13.75
N GLU A 10 -8.24 3.57 -12.93
CA GLU A 10 -8.34 3.40 -11.47
C GLU A 10 -7.04 2.99 -10.76
N PRO A 11 -6.24 3.95 -10.26
CA PRO A 11 -4.90 3.66 -9.75
C PRO A 11 -4.98 2.66 -8.59
N LEU A 12 -4.34 1.50 -8.80
CA LEU A 12 -4.13 0.52 -7.74
C LEU A 12 -3.00 1.05 -6.86
N LYS A 13 -3.31 1.36 -5.61
CA LYS A 13 -2.36 1.97 -4.67
C LYS A 13 -2.22 1.09 -3.44
N LEU A 14 -1.01 0.81 -3.04
CA LEU A 14 -0.71 0.11 -1.79
C LEU A 14 0.02 1.06 -0.86
N ILE A 15 -0.66 1.52 0.19
CA ILE A 15 -0.02 2.29 1.26
C ILE A 15 0.46 1.30 2.31
N ILE A 16 1.73 1.37 2.70
CA ILE A 16 2.33 0.49 3.69
C ILE A 16 2.91 1.34 4.81
N VAL A 17 2.39 1.17 6.02
CA VAL A 17 3.04 1.64 7.24
C VAL A 17 3.84 0.49 7.82
N ASP A 18 5.13 0.69 8.08
CA ASP A 18 6.02 -0.37 8.57
C ASP A 18 7.18 0.18 9.39
N ALA A 19 7.83 -0.68 10.16
CA ALA A 19 9.07 -0.35 10.86
C ALA A 19 10.26 -0.32 9.88
N LEU A 20 11.23 0.57 10.10
CA LEU A 20 12.42 0.68 9.24
C LEU A 20 13.51 -0.33 9.59
N ASP A 21 13.62 -0.67 10.86
CA ASP A 21 14.62 -1.57 11.43
C ASP A 21 14.22 -3.05 11.33
N ASP A 22 12.92 -3.34 11.46
CA ASP A 22 12.35 -4.69 11.29
C ASP A 22 11.08 -4.65 10.42
N PRO A 23 11.21 -4.40 9.10
CA PRO A 23 10.06 -4.27 8.22
C PRO A 23 9.37 -5.62 7.99
N LYS A 24 8.06 -5.68 8.21
CA LYS A 24 7.27 -6.92 8.10
C LYS A 24 6.46 -7.01 6.82
N LEU A 25 5.95 -5.89 6.32
CA LEU A 25 5.02 -5.78 5.20
C LEU A 25 5.73 -5.33 3.91
N VAL A 26 6.70 -4.43 4.01
CA VAL A 26 7.48 -3.96 2.84
C VAL A 26 8.16 -5.11 2.07
N PRO A 27 8.79 -6.11 2.73
CA PRO A 27 9.40 -7.23 2.01
C PRO A 27 8.37 -8.07 1.24
N ILE A 28 7.11 -8.11 1.70
CA ILE A 28 6.04 -8.84 1.02
C ILE A 28 5.68 -8.16 -0.30
N ALA A 29 5.46 -6.84 -0.26
CA ALA A 29 5.15 -6.04 -1.43
C ALA A 29 6.26 -6.14 -2.51
N ASN A 30 7.53 -6.07 -2.09
CA ASN A 30 8.68 -6.20 -2.99
C ASN A 30 8.77 -7.56 -3.69
N ARG A 31 8.31 -8.64 -3.05
CA ARG A 31 8.30 -10.00 -3.66
C ARG A 31 7.11 -10.23 -4.59
N SER A 32 6.12 -9.33 -4.60
CA SER A 32 4.93 -9.42 -5.45
C SER A 32 4.74 -8.11 -6.23
N PRO A 33 5.64 -7.77 -7.17
CA PRO A 33 5.54 -6.55 -7.96
C PRO A 33 4.37 -6.63 -8.94
N ASP A 34 3.54 -5.60 -8.98
CA ASP A 34 2.51 -5.41 -10.02
C ASP A 34 2.79 -4.08 -10.73
N PRO A 35 3.02 -4.06 -12.06
CA PRO A 35 3.33 -2.83 -12.80
C PRO A 35 2.18 -1.81 -12.82
N ARG A 36 0.95 -2.20 -12.46
CA ARG A 36 -0.21 -1.31 -12.31
C ARG A 36 -0.30 -0.71 -10.90
N ARG A 37 0.43 -1.26 -9.93
CA ARG A 37 0.36 -0.90 -8.52
C ARG A 37 1.42 0.14 -8.17
N VAL A 38 1.00 1.19 -7.46
CA VAL A 38 1.91 2.19 -6.89
C VAL A 38 2.01 1.97 -5.38
N ASP A 39 3.21 1.61 -4.93
CA ASP A 39 3.50 1.36 -3.51
C ASP A 39 4.00 2.65 -2.84
N VAL A 40 3.40 3.01 -1.71
CA VAL A 40 3.80 4.16 -0.89
C VAL A 40 4.15 3.65 0.51
N VAL A 41 5.44 3.68 0.84
CA VAL A 41 5.95 3.23 2.14
C VAL A 41 6.06 4.43 3.08
N VAL A 42 5.56 4.24 4.31
CA VAL A 42 5.52 5.24 5.38
C VAL A 42 6.11 4.60 6.64
N PRO A 43 7.15 5.18 7.24
CA PRO A 43 7.66 4.69 8.52
C PRO A 43 6.62 4.82 9.64
N ILE A 44 6.59 3.84 10.56
CA ILE A 44 5.91 4.00 11.86
C ILE A 44 6.43 5.26 12.56
N GLY A 45 5.53 6.01 13.20
CA GLY A 45 5.81 7.29 13.87
C GLY A 45 5.80 8.51 12.95
N THR A 46 5.57 8.35 11.63
CA THR A 46 5.48 9.50 10.71
C THR A 46 4.31 10.41 11.07
N GLY A 47 4.60 11.66 11.45
CA GLY A 47 3.59 12.66 11.83
C GLY A 47 3.17 13.62 10.72
N THR A 48 4.08 13.93 9.78
CA THR A 48 3.88 14.91 8.69
C THR A 48 4.02 14.25 7.32
N ASN A 49 3.50 14.89 6.27
CA ASN A 49 3.57 14.40 4.87
C ASN A 49 3.05 12.97 4.66
N ARG A 50 2.05 12.57 5.45
CA ARG A 50 1.41 11.24 5.33
C ARG A 50 0.57 11.16 4.05
N PRO A 51 0.58 10.03 3.33
CA PRO A 51 -0.33 9.81 2.23
C PRO A 51 -1.77 9.75 2.74
N LEU A 52 -2.69 10.28 1.94
CA LEU A 52 -4.12 10.12 2.18
C LEU A 52 -4.61 8.80 1.57
N LEU A 53 -5.48 8.13 2.32
CA LEU A 53 -6.42 7.16 1.78
C LEU A 53 -7.56 7.91 1.05
N PRO A 54 -8.31 7.24 0.17
CA PRO A 54 -9.54 7.77 -0.39
C PRO A 54 -10.46 8.35 0.70
N GLY A 55 -11.17 9.44 0.36
CA GLY A 55 -11.98 10.20 1.33
C GLY A 55 -11.17 11.14 2.23
N GLY A 56 -9.86 11.30 2.02
CA GLY A 56 -9.02 12.23 2.78
C GLY A 56 -8.63 11.71 4.16
N ILE A 57 -8.74 10.40 4.39
CA ILE A 57 -8.43 9.77 5.67
C ILE A 57 -6.91 9.59 5.79
N LEU A 58 -6.37 9.91 6.96
CA LEU A 58 -4.97 9.65 7.29
C LEU A 58 -4.85 8.23 7.86
N PRO A 59 -4.03 7.35 7.25
CA PRO A 59 -3.79 6.04 7.83
C PRO A 59 -3.08 6.21 9.19
N PRO A 60 -3.44 5.40 10.20
CA PRO A 60 -2.70 5.36 11.45
C PRO A 60 -1.24 4.97 11.18
N THR A 61 -0.32 5.67 11.83
CA THR A 61 1.13 5.43 11.71
C THR A 61 1.76 4.93 13.00
N ASN A 62 0.97 4.54 13.99
CA ASN A 62 1.43 4.03 15.29
C ASN A 62 1.75 2.52 15.27
N GLU A 63 1.32 1.80 14.23
CA GLU A 63 1.52 0.36 14.07
C GLU A 63 1.64 -0.01 12.59
N ALA A 64 2.16 -1.20 12.31
CA ALA A 64 2.29 -1.69 10.95
C ALA A 64 0.93 -1.99 10.34
N GLY A 65 0.74 -1.62 9.07
CA GLY A 65 -0.50 -1.87 8.35
C GLY A 65 -0.37 -1.59 6.87
N ALA A 66 -1.12 -2.32 6.05
CA ALA A 66 -1.19 -2.13 4.61
C ALA A 66 -2.62 -1.85 4.17
N TRP A 67 -2.79 -0.84 3.29
CA TRP A 67 -4.05 -0.47 2.67
C TRP A 67 -3.91 -0.60 1.16
N LEU A 68 -4.54 -1.64 0.60
CA LEU A 68 -4.66 -1.81 -0.83
C LEU A 68 -5.94 -1.12 -1.30
N CYS A 69 -5.79 -0.14 -2.18
CA CYS A 69 -6.86 0.71 -2.66
C CYS A 69 -6.97 0.65 -4.18
N THR A 70 -8.19 0.59 -4.68
CA THR A 70 -8.52 0.66 -6.11
C THR A 70 -9.55 1.76 -6.29
N GLY A 71 -9.23 2.75 -7.12
CA GLY A 71 -10.11 3.91 -7.32
C GLY A 71 -10.34 4.70 -6.03
N GLN A 72 -11.56 4.66 -5.49
CA GLN A 72 -11.97 5.39 -4.28
C GLN A 72 -12.21 4.50 -3.05
N VAL A 73 -11.86 3.21 -3.13
CA VAL A 73 -12.11 2.25 -2.04
C VAL A 73 -10.81 1.58 -1.64
N CYS A 74 -10.60 1.40 -0.34
CA CYS A 74 -9.55 0.53 0.18
C CYS A 74 -10.17 -0.71 0.79
N LEU A 75 -9.47 -1.83 0.67
CA LEU A 75 -9.74 -3.01 1.48
C LEU A 75 -9.46 -2.72 2.96
N PRO A 76 -9.98 -3.55 3.89
CA PRO A 76 -9.60 -3.50 5.28
C PRO A 76 -8.08 -3.53 5.46
N VAL A 77 -7.60 -2.89 6.53
CA VAL A 77 -6.18 -2.88 6.86
C VAL A 77 -5.68 -4.31 7.04
N VAL A 78 -4.55 -4.62 6.41
CA VAL A 78 -3.85 -5.89 6.58
C VAL A 78 -2.63 -5.66 7.45
N THR A 79 -2.53 -6.37 8.57
CA THR A 79 -1.41 -6.25 9.52
C THR A 79 -0.50 -7.47 9.54
N ASP A 80 -0.93 -8.56 8.89
CA ASP A 80 -0.21 -9.83 8.82
C ASP A 80 0.50 -9.99 7.46
N ALA A 81 1.71 -10.55 7.51
CA ALA A 81 2.56 -10.72 6.34
C ALA A 81 2.02 -11.80 5.37
N GLU A 82 1.50 -12.91 5.89
CA GLU A 82 0.96 -14.00 5.08
C GLU A 82 -0.37 -13.57 4.43
N GLU A 83 -1.21 -12.85 5.17
CA GLU A 83 -2.43 -12.27 4.63
C GLU A 83 -2.15 -11.29 3.50
N LEU A 84 -1.15 -10.40 3.67
CA LEU A 84 -0.74 -9.47 2.63
C LEU A 84 -0.21 -10.24 1.40
N GLU A 85 0.60 -11.27 1.60
CA GLU A 85 1.15 -12.06 0.48
C GLU A 85 0.02 -12.72 -0.32
N ARG A 86 -0.95 -13.33 0.36
CA ARG A 86 -2.12 -13.94 -0.27
C ARG A 86 -2.94 -12.90 -1.05
N LEU A 87 -3.13 -11.71 -0.48
CA LEU A 87 -3.84 -10.62 -1.14
C LEU A 87 -3.11 -10.19 -2.42
N LEU A 88 -1.79 -9.98 -2.36
CA LEU A 88 -1.02 -9.46 -3.49
C LEU A 88 -0.81 -10.48 -4.61
N ARG A 89 -0.81 -11.78 -4.31
CA ARG A 89 -0.75 -12.84 -5.33
C ARG A 89 -2.07 -13.04 -6.09
N GLY A 90 -3.18 -12.52 -5.57
CA GLY A 90 -4.50 -12.60 -6.19
C GLY A 90 -4.85 -11.44 -7.13
N LEU A 91 -3.95 -10.47 -7.29
CA LEU A 91 -4.13 -9.26 -8.11
C LEU A 91 -3.88 -9.47 -9.61
#